data_AF-G5AH04-F1
#
_entry.id   AF-G5AH04-F1
#
_cell.length_a   1.000
_cell.length_b   1.000
_cell.length_c   1.000
_cell.angle_alpha   90.00
_cell.angle_beta   90.00
_cell.angle_gamma   90.00
#
_symmetry.space_group_name_H-M   'P 1'
#
loop_
_entity.id
_entity.type
_entity.pdbx_description
1 polymer ?
#
loop_
_entity_poly.entity_id
_entity_poly.type
_entity_poly.pdbx_seq_one_letter_code
_entity_poly.pdbx_strand_id
1 'polypeptide(L)'
;LRAGKKIVTREGRMEPVPPRALETSEIPGIVADYRSAAENALKAGFDGVELHAANGYLLEQFLHDGINDRADQYGGSVENRARFLSEALEAILESLDSSKVGIRLSPFGGSFGDKDSDPVATYTYVLNRLNNYDLAYAHLIEPRGYHVRDPLAPEKGSARQFRETYKGVLLAASGFDRQSAVQIVEEGAADAVAIGRHFISNPDLVRRFQLNKPVNDYDTDTFYLGDARGYTDYNTRSCRTSR
;
A
#
# COMPACT_ATOMS: atom_id res chain seq x y z
N LEU A 1 8.95 -16.21 -8.62
CA LEU A 1 7.55 -16.70 -8.71
C LEU A 1 7.55 -18.23 -8.76
N ARG A 2 6.73 -18.91 -7.94
CA ARG A 2 6.62 -20.38 -7.95
C ARG A 2 5.99 -20.85 -9.27
N ALA A 3 6.54 -21.89 -9.88
CA ALA A 3 5.97 -22.56 -11.06
C ALA A 3 4.48 -22.91 -10.81
N GLY A 4 3.61 -22.67 -11.81
CA GLY A 4 2.21 -23.06 -11.81
C GLY A 4 1.19 -22.00 -11.35
N LYS A 5 1.60 -20.81 -10.90
CA LYS A 5 0.68 -19.68 -10.69
C LYS A 5 0.65 -18.78 -11.93
N LYS A 6 -0.47 -18.81 -12.66
CA LYS A 6 -0.73 -17.90 -13.78
C LYS A 6 -0.94 -16.46 -13.30
N ILE A 7 -0.38 -15.51 -14.02
CA ILE A 7 -0.61 -14.08 -13.84
C ILE A 7 -1.80 -13.62 -14.68
N VAL A 8 -2.61 -12.69 -14.16
CA VAL A 8 -3.74 -12.11 -14.89
C VAL A 8 -3.21 -11.00 -15.80
N THR A 9 -3.52 -11.09 -17.10
CA THR A 9 -3.15 -10.09 -18.10
C THR A 9 -4.39 -9.68 -18.89
N ARG A 10 -4.26 -8.66 -19.75
CA ARG A 10 -5.33 -8.29 -20.68
C ARG A 10 -5.74 -9.44 -21.61
N GLU A 11 -4.80 -10.35 -21.90
CA GLU A 11 -4.98 -11.51 -22.77
C GLU A 11 -5.45 -12.76 -22.00
N GLY A 12 -5.72 -12.61 -20.69
CA GLY A 12 -6.14 -13.69 -19.81
C GLY A 12 -5.03 -14.18 -18.88
N ARG A 13 -5.24 -15.35 -18.28
CA ARG A 13 -4.30 -15.96 -17.34
C ARG A 13 -3.11 -16.59 -18.10
N MET A 14 -1.93 -15.97 -17.99
CA MET A 14 -0.70 -16.39 -18.66
C MET A 14 0.35 -16.91 -17.67
N GLU A 15 1.32 -17.67 -18.16
CA GLU A 15 2.48 -18.06 -17.34
C GLU A 15 3.36 -16.83 -17.05
N PRO A 16 3.91 -16.71 -15.83
CA PRO A 16 4.87 -15.66 -15.53
C PRO A 16 6.15 -15.86 -16.34
N VAL A 17 6.64 -14.80 -16.97
CA VAL A 17 7.94 -14.78 -17.63
C VAL A 17 9.01 -14.20 -16.70
N PRO A 18 10.29 -14.61 -16.80
CA PRO A 18 11.37 -13.94 -16.10
C PRO A 18 11.40 -12.44 -16.47
N PRO A 19 11.46 -11.52 -15.49
CA PRO A 19 11.57 -10.10 -15.78
C PRO A 19 12.96 -9.78 -16.35
N ARG A 20 13.05 -8.70 -17.14
CA ARG A 20 14.33 -8.09 -17.51
C ARG A 20 14.70 -7.04 -16.46
N ALA A 21 15.94 -7.06 -15.99
CA ALA A 21 16.46 -6.00 -15.14
C ALA A 21 16.52 -4.68 -15.92
N LEU A 22 16.02 -3.59 -15.32
CA LEU A 22 16.11 -2.26 -15.90
C LEU A 22 17.58 -1.82 -16.01
N GLU A 23 17.96 -1.23 -17.12
CA GLU A 23 19.23 -0.50 -17.22
C GLU A 23 19.16 0.76 -16.37
N THR A 24 20.30 1.19 -15.84
CA THR A 24 20.39 2.39 -14.99
C THR A 24 19.84 3.64 -15.70
N SER A 25 20.04 3.74 -17.02
CA SER A 25 19.54 4.81 -17.89
C SER A 25 18.02 4.81 -18.10
N GLU A 26 17.33 3.70 -17.81
CA GLU A 26 15.87 3.61 -17.97
C GLU A 26 15.11 4.18 -16.77
N ILE A 27 15.73 4.16 -15.57
CA ILE A 27 15.09 4.57 -14.32
C ILE A 27 14.58 6.02 -14.37
N PRO A 28 15.34 7.01 -14.89
CA PRO A 28 14.83 8.39 -15.03
C PRO A 28 13.56 8.51 -15.88
N GLY A 29 13.39 7.65 -16.90
CA GLY A 29 12.17 7.63 -17.72
C GLY A 29 10.95 7.19 -16.90
N ILE A 30 11.11 6.18 -16.06
CA ILE A 30 10.03 5.69 -15.18
C ILE A 30 9.71 6.71 -14.09
N VAL A 31 10.70 7.41 -13.56
CA VAL A 31 10.50 8.54 -12.63
C VAL A 31 9.62 9.62 -13.29
N ALA A 32 9.89 9.95 -14.56
CA ALA A 32 9.07 10.89 -15.32
C ALA A 32 7.64 10.38 -15.58
N ASP A 33 7.44 9.07 -15.71
CA ASP A 33 6.11 8.46 -15.81
C ASP A 33 5.29 8.66 -14.51
N TYR A 34 5.91 8.53 -13.32
CA TYR A 34 5.23 8.81 -12.05
C TYR A 34 4.78 10.27 -11.95
N ARG A 35 5.64 11.21 -12.35
CA ARG A 35 5.28 12.63 -12.44
C ARG A 35 4.10 12.86 -13.38
N SER A 36 4.19 12.34 -14.60
CA SER A 36 3.14 12.47 -15.62
C SER A 36 1.81 11.88 -15.15
N ALA A 37 1.85 10.75 -14.44
CA ALA A 37 0.67 10.12 -13.86
C ALA A 37 0.02 11.01 -12.79
N ALA A 38 0.82 11.66 -11.93
CA ALA A 38 0.33 12.59 -10.92
C ALA A 38 -0.30 13.84 -11.54
N GLU A 39 0.34 14.43 -12.57
CA GLU A 39 -0.23 15.55 -13.34
C GLU A 39 -1.56 15.17 -14.00
N ASN A 40 -1.68 13.94 -14.51
CA ASN A 40 -2.91 13.45 -15.10
C ASN A 40 -4.01 13.21 -14.05
N ALA A 41 -3.66 12.73 -12.85
CA ALA A 41 -4.61 12.62 -11.74
C ALA A 41 -5.18 13.99 -11.36
N LEU A 42 -4.34 15.03 -11.30
CA LEU A 42 -4.81 16.39 -11.08
C LEU A 42 -5.76 16.88 -12.18
N LYS A 43 -5.42 16.66 -13.45
CA LYS A 43 -6.30 17.01 -14.58
C LYS A 43 -7.64 16.28 -14.53
N ALA A 44 -7.68 15.07 -13.98
CA ALA A 44 -8.91 14.29 -13.77
C ALA A 44 -9.72 14.73 -12.55
N GLY A 45 -9.20 15.65 -11.72
CA GLY A 45 -9.90 16.21 -10.55
C GLY A 45 -9.73 15.42 -9.26
N PHE A 46 -8.68 14.59 -9.13
CA PHE A 46 -8.34 13.95 -7.86
C PHE A 46 -7.84 14.98 -6.84
N ASP A 47 -8.22 14.81 -5.56
CA ASP A 47 -7.76 15.67 -4.45
C ASP A 47 -6.26 15.50 -4.13
N GLY A 48 -5.70 14.34 -4.48
CA GLY A 48 -4.32 13.96 -4.22
C GLY A 48 -3.98 12.60 -4.82
N VAL A 49 -2.76 12.11 -4.55
CA VAL A 49 -2.26 10.82 -5.06
C VAL A 49 -1.62 10.00 -3.93
N GLU A 50 -1.67 8.66 -4.05
CA GLU A 50 -0.95 7.75 -3.16
C GLU A 50 0.13 7.00 -3.96
N LEU A 51 1.40 7.19 -3.61
CA LEU A 51 2.51 6.47 -4.21
C LEU A 51 2.53 5.02 -3.71
N HIS A 52 2.32 4.06 -4.62
CA HIS A 52 2.32 2.65 -4.27
C HIS A 52 3.75 2.09 -4.23
N ALA A 53 4.28 1.91 -3.02
CA ALA A 53 5.58 1.28 -2.74
C ALA A 53 5.42 0.06 -1.82
N ALA A 54 4.52 -0.84 -2.18
CA ALA A 54 4.08 -1.97 -1.36
C ALA A 54 3.66 -3.17 -2.23
N ASN A 55 3.26 -4.27 -1.58
CA ASN A 55 2.70 -5.50 -2.15
C ASN A 55 3.54 -6.20 -3.24
N GLY A 56 4.86 -6.03 -3.23
CA GLY A 56 5.84 -6.64 -4.12
C GLY A 56 5.88 -6.02 -5.51
N TYR A 57 5.37 -4.79 -5.68
CA TYR A 57 5.44 -4.05 -6.94
C TYR A 57 6.76 -3.30 -7.09
N LEU A 58 6.94 -2.65 -8.24
CA LEU A 58 8.23 -2.14 -8.73
C LEU A 58 9.07 -1.39 -7.67
N LEU A 59 8.51 -0.42 -6.96
CA LEU A 59 9.29 0.33 -5.96
C LEU A 59 9.72 -0.55 -4.77
N GLU A 60 8.86 -1.47 -4.32
CA GLU A 60 9.21 -2.39 -3.23
C GLU A 60 10.22 -3.46 -3.68
N GLN A 61 10.16 -3.88 -4.95
CA GLN A 61 11.18 -4.75 -5.56
C GLN A 61 12.56 -4.11 -5.54
N PHE A 62 12.67 -2.77 -5.65
CA PHE A 62 13.94 -2.06 -5.47
C PHE A 62 14.32 -1.92 -3.98
N LEU A 63 13.35 -1.76 -3.08
CA LEU A 63 13.62 -1.64 -1.64
C LEU A 63 14.18 -2.92 -1.02
N HIS A 64 13.71 -4.08 -1.47
CA HIS A 64 14.00 -5.36 -0.81
C HIS A 64 15.22 -6.07 -1.40
N ASP A 65 16.17 -6.43 -0.55
CA ASP A 65 17.42 -7.08 -0.97
C ASP A 65 17.29 -8.55 -1.40
N GLY A 66 16.13 -9.19 -1.16
CA GLY A 66 15.81 -10.50 -1.71
C GLY A 66 15.44 -10.49 -3.20
N ILE A 67 15.17 -9.30 -3.76
CA ILE A 67 14.85 -9.09 -5.18
C ILE A 67 15.89 -8.19 -5.85
N ASN A 68 16.29 -7.10 -5.21
CA ASN A 68 17.25 -6.14 -5.75
C ASN A 68 18.70 -6.59 -5.54
N ASP A 69 19.26 -7.28 -6.53
CA ASP A 69 20.64 -7.73 -6.60
C ASP A 69 21.55 -6.79 -7.42
N ARG A 70 21.10 -5.54 -7.67
CA ARG A 70 21.85 -4.58 -8.48
C ARG A 70 23.16 -4.18 -7.82
N ALA A 71 24.17 -3.93 -8.66
CA ALA A 71 25.49 -3.44 -8.26
C ALA A 71 25.73 -1.95 -8.61
N ASP A 72 24.72 -1.27 -9.14
CA ASP A 72 24.78 0.16 -9.45
C ASP A 72 24.26 1.02 -8.27
N GLN A 73 24.05 2.33 -8.50
CA GLN A 73 23.60 3.25 -7.45
C GLN A 73 22.17 3.01 -6.94
N TYR A 74 21.46 2.03 -7.49
CA TYR A 74 20.11 1.65 -7.09
C TYR A 74 20.07 0.31 -6.32
N GLY A 75 21.21 -0.30 -6.02
CA GLY A 75 21.30 -1.55 -5.23
C GLY A 75 22.39 -1.57 -4.16
N GLY A 76 22.46 -2.68 -3.43
CA GLY A 76 23.37 -2.84 -2.30
C GLY A 76 22.85 -2.20 -1.02
N SER A 77 23.35 -1.01 -0.67
CA SER A 77 22.99 -0.33 0.60
C SER A 77 21.51 0.05 0.65
N VAL A 78 20.96 0.17 1.86
CA VAL A 78 19.56 0.63 2.05
C VAL A 78 19.30 2.00 1.41
N GLU A 79 20.29 2.89 1.43
CA GLU A 79 20.22 4.20 0.76
C GLU A 79 20.02 4.04 -0.76
N ASN A 80 20.82 3.19 -1.39
CA ASN A 80 20.74 2.96 -2.83
C ASN A 80 19.43 2.26 -3.21
N ARG A 81 19.00 1.27 -2.42
CA ARG A 81 17.72 0.57 -2.63
C ARG A 81 16.51 1.51 -2.52
N ALA A 82 16.57 2.47 -1.59
CA ALA A 82 15.54 3.50 -1.41
C ALA A 82 15.64 4.69 -2.37
N ARG A 83 16.69 4.76 -3.20
CA ARG A 83 16.94 5.89 -4.12
C ARG A 83 15.82 6.04 -5.14
N PHE A 84 15.40 4.94 -5.78
CA PHE A 84 14.36 5.00 -6.81
C PHE A 84 12.99 5.43 -6.23
N LEU A 85 12.63 4.94 -5.03
CA LEU A 85 11.43 5.40 -4.33
C LEU A 85 11.49 6.91 -4.05
N SER A 86 12.65 7.39 -3.59
CA SER A 86 12.84 8.81 -3.28
C SER A 86 12.72 9.67 -4.55
N GLU A 87 13.36 9.27 -5.65
CA GLU A 87 13.28 9.97 -6.95
C GLU A 87 11.84 9.99 -7.48
N ALA A 88 11.11 8.88 -7.40
CA ALA A 88 9.71 8.82 -7.81
C ALA A 88 8.80 9.74 -6.96
N LEU A 89 9.01 9.76 -5.64
CA LEU A 89 8.28 10.67 -4.74
C LEU A 89 8.60 12.13 -5.07
N GLU A 90 9.88 12.49 -5.16
CA GLU A 90 10.33 13.85 -5.44
C GLU A 90 9.79 14.35 -6.79
N ALA A 91 9.76 13.50 -7.82
CA ALA A 91 9.18 13.85 -9.11
C ALA A 91 7.66 14.11 -9.06
N ILE A 92 6.92 13.40 -8.19
CA ILE A 92 5.50 13.68 -7.94
C ILE A 92 5.34 15.04 -7.24
N LEU A 93 6.23 15.33 -6.28
CA LEU A 93 6.21 16.58 -5.51
C LEU A 93 6.57 17.82 -6.35
N GLU A 94 7.16 17.65 -7.52
CA GLU A 94 7.30 18.75 -8.50
C GLU A 94 5.95 19.20 -9.08
N SER A 95 4.91 18.37 -8.96
CA SER A 95 3.58 18.63 -9.54
C SER A 95 2.48 18.87 -8.52
N LEU A 96 2.68 18.46 -7.26
CA LEU A 96 1.70 18.57 -6.17
C LEU A 96 2.38 19.01 -4.87
N ASP A 97 1.68 19.81 -4.07
CA ASP A 97 2.05 20.04 -2.67
C ASP A 97 2.15 18.71 -1.92
N SER A 98 3.15 18.58 -1.05
CA SER A 98 3.40 17.35 -0.28
C SER A 98 2.19 16.89 0.52
N SER A 99 1.39 17.84 1.03
CA SER A 99 0.18 17.57 1.83
C SER A 99 -0.96 16.92 1.04
N LYS A 100 -0.79 16.73 -0.27
CA LYS A 100 -1.71 16.00 -1.17
C LYS A 100 -1.14 14.65 -1.63
N VAL A 101 0.04 14.27 -1.14
CA VAL A 101 0.73 13.05 -1.53
C VAL A 101 0.81 12.10 -0.34
N GLY A 102 0.20 10.93 -0.48
CA GLY A 102 0.38 9.80 0.43
C GLY A 102 1.40 8.80 -0.11
N ILE A 103 1.89 7.90 0.73
CA ILE A 103 2.70 6.75 0.31
C ILE A 103 2.26 5.49 1.03
N ARG A 104 2.15 4.39 0.29
CA ARG A 104 1.74 3.09 0.83
C ARG A 104 2.89 2.10 0.86
N LEU A 105 3.08 1.46 2.02
CA LEU A 105 4.22 0.60 2.35
C LEU A 105 3.73 -0.72 2.97
N SER A 106 4.45 -1.83 2.73
CA SER A 106 4.20 -3.14 3.38
C SER A 106 5.44 -3.68 4.08
N PRO A 107 5.84 -3.09 5.23
CA PRO A 107 7.12 -3.40 5.88
C PRO A 107 7.42 -4.88 6.11
N PHE A 108 6.38 -5.66 6.33
CA PHE A 108 6.47 -7.08 6.66
C PHE A 108 5.57 -7.94 5.74
N GLY A 109 5.35 -7.47 4.51
CA GLY A 109 4.62 -8.21 3.48
C GLY A 109 5.53 -9.14 2.68
N GLY A 110 5.07 -10.36 2.38
CA GLY A 110 5.80 -11.34 1.57
C GLY A 110 5.15 -11.64 0.20
N SER A 111 4.47 -10.66 -0.39
CA SER A 111 3.75 -10.84 -1.66
C SER A 111 4.70 -11.31 -2.78
N PHE A 112 4.22 -12.20 -3.66
CA PHE A 112 4.99 -12.74 -4.78
C PHE A 112 6.31 -13.48 -4.43
N GLY A 113 6.55 -13.75 -3.14
CA GLY A 113 7.78 -14.36 -2.66
C GLY A 113 8.91 -13.36 -2.40
N ASP A 114 8.57 -12.07 -2.39
CA ASP A 114 9.43 -10.96 -2.00
C ASP A 114 9.85 -11.09 -0.51
N LYS A 115 11.08 -10.67 -0.21
CA LYS A 115 11.71 -10.76 1.11
C LYS A 115 12.76 -9.65 1.26
N ASP A 116 12.84 -9.07 2.44
CA ASP A 116 13.94 -8.21 2.87
C ASP A 116 14.66 -8.85 4.05
N SER A 117 15.99 -8.77 4.09
CA SER A 117 16.78 -9.40 5.15
C SER A 117 16.71 -8.68 6.49
N ASP A 118 16.41 -7.36 6.48
CA ASP A 118 16.24 -6.52 7.66
C ASP A 118 15.13 -5.47 7.44
N PRO A 119 13.85 -5.89 7.44
CA PRO A 119 12.74 -4.99 7.15
C PRO A 119 12.61 -3.88 8.19
N VAL A 120 13.07 -4.09 9.43
CA VAL A 120 13.05 -3.02 10.42
C VAL A 120 14.04 -1.92 10.03
N ALA A 121 15.28 -2.24 9.65
CA ALA A 121 16.24 -1.25 9.21
C ALA A 121 15.81 -0.55 7.90
N THR A 122 15.34 -1.33 6.91
CA THR A 122 14.89 -0.80 5.61
C THR A 122 13.78 0.23 5.77
N TYR A 123 12.72 -0.11 6.49
CA TYR A 123 11.57 0.79 6.65
C TYR A 123 11.82 1.90 7.67
N THR A 124 12.73 1.70 8.65
CA THR A 124 13.19 2.80 9.50
C THR A 124 13.91 3.87 8.69
N TYR A 125 14.77 3.47 7.74
CA TYR A 125 15.46 4.40 6.85
C TYR A 125 14.44 5.18 5.99
N VAL A 126 13.53 4.48 5.33
CA VAL A 126 12.50 5.10 4.47
C VAL A 126 11.66 6.08 5.26
N LEU A 127 11.08 5.67 6.39
CA LEU A 127 10.19 6.52 7.19
C LEU A 127 10.90 7.73 7.79
N ASN A 128 12.16 7.61 8.20
CA ASN A 128 12.96 8.75 8.64
C ASN A 128 13.16 9.76 7.49
N ARG A 129 13.41 9.28 6.27
CA ARG A 129 13.56 10.16 5.10
C ARG A 129 12.25 10.86 4.74
N LEU A 130 11.12 10.17 4.87
CA LEU A 130 9.80 10.74 4.61
C LEU A 130 9.43 11.87 5.58
N ASN A 131 10.02 11.93 6.78
CA ASN A 131 9.83 13.05 7.72
C ASN A 131 10.40 14.40 7.22
N ASN A 132 11.15 14.42 6.11
CA ASN A 132 11.61 15.66 5.48
C ASN A 132 10.52 16.37 4.66
N TYR A 133 9.36 15.73 4.50
CA TYR A 133 8.24 16.27 3.73
C TYR A 133 6.99 16.31 4.62
N ASP A 134 6.09 17.26 4.36
CA ASP A 134 4.78 17.31 4.99
C ASP A 134 3.78 16.49 4.15
N LEU A 135 3.98 15.16 4.10
CA LEU A 135 3.13 14.26 3.32
C LEU A 135 1.73 14.19 3.91
N ALA A 136 0.73 13.97 3.05
CA ALA A 136 -0.65 13.72 3.46
C ALA A 136 -0.74 12.58 4.49
N TYR A 137 -0.02 11.48 4.22
CA TYR A 137 0.12 10.35 5.14
C TYR A 137 1.16 9.32 4.68
N ALA A 138 1.62 8.49 5.63
CA ALA A 138 2.20 7.18 5.35
C ALA A 138 1.16 6.09 5.69
N HIS A 139 0.91 5.18 4.75
CA HIS A 139 -0.10 4.12 4.85
C HIS A 139 0.59 2.76 4.96
N LEU A 140 0.59 2.19 6.16
CA LEU A 140 1.26 0.93 6.48
C LEU A 140 0.31 -0.25 6.47
N ILE A 141 0.67 -1.29 5.72
CA ILE A 141 -0.04 -2.57 5.71
C ILE A 141 0.42 -3.42 6.90
N GLU A 142 -0.52 -3.85 7.73
CA GLU A 142 -0.27 -4.80 8.82
C GLU A 142 0.00 -6.21 8.29
N PRO A 143 0.94 -6.98 8.88
CA PRO A 143 1.28 -8.33 8.47
C PRO A 143 0.25 -9.36 8.98
N ARG A 144 -1.01 -9.15 8.62
CA ARG A 144 -2.16 -9.97 9.00
C ARG A 144 -3.22 -9.98 7.91
N GLY A 145 -4.31 -10.71 8.14
CA GLY A 145 -5.39 -10.85 7.18
C GLY A 145 -5.01 -11.83 6.06
N TYR A 146 -5.16 -11.39 4.80
CA TYR A 146 -4.81 -12.21 3.63
C TYR A 146 -3.37 -11.98 3.15
N HIS A 147 -2.63 -11.08 3.80
CA HIS A 147 -1.23 -10.84 3.45
C HIS A 147 -0.35 -11.93 4.05
N VAL A 148 0.62 -12.39 3.27
CA VAL A 148 1.66 -13.30 3.75
C VAL A 148 2.47 -12.55 4.81
N ARG A 149 2.42 -13.06 6.05
CA ARG A 149 3.19 -12.52 7.17
C ARG A 149 4.66 -12.93 7.03
N ASP A 150 5.54 -11.94 7.00
CA ASP A 150 6.98 -12.18 7.09
C ASP A 150 7.36 -12.81 8.46
N PRO A 151 8.28 -13.80 8.52
CA PRO A 151 8.75 -14.35 9.79
C PRO A 151 9.40 -13.34 10.75
N LEU A 152 9.96 -12.25 10.22
CA LEU A 152 10.56 -11.13 10.96
C LEU A 152 9.50 -10.11 11.41
N ALA A 153 8.22 -10.30 11.07
CA ALA A 153 7.15 -9.40 11.46
C ALA A 153 6.98 -9.34 12.99
N PRO A 154 7.09 -8.16 13.62
CA PRO A 154 6.92 -8.01 15.06
C PRO A 154 5.47 -8.34 15.46
N GLU A 155 5.29 -8.88 16.67
CA GLU A 155 3.95 -9.22 17.18
C GLU A 155 3.02 -8.01 17.26
N LYS A 156 3.57 -6.83 17.55
CA LYS A 156 2.82 -5.57 17.66
C LYS A 156 2.32 -5.03 16.32
N GLY A 157 2.79 -5.55 15.19
CA GLY A 157 2.41 -5.10 13.85
C GLY A 157 3.18 -3.88 13.33
N SER A 158 2.87 -3.46 12.10
CA SER A 158 3.60 -2.41 11.36
C SER A 158 3.43 -1.03 12.00
N ALA A 159 2.20 -0.59 12.24
CA ALA A 159 1.91 0.75 12.74
C ALA A 159 2.56 0.97 14.13
N ARG A 160 2.38 0.03 15.07
CA ARG A 160 3.04 0.10 16.39
C ARG A 160 4.56 -0.04 16.33
N GLN A 161 5.09 -0.72 15.31
CA GLN A 161 6.53 -0.80 15.12
C GLN A 161 7.13 0.55 14.74
N PHE A 162 6.45 1.30 13.88
CA PHE A 162 7.03 2.47 13.24
C PHE A 162 6.41 3.81 13.65
N ARG A 163 5.41 3.83 14.55
CA ARG A 163 4.77 5.06 15.03
C ARG A 163 5.76 6.08 15.58
N GLU A 164 6.78 5.63 16.31
CA GLU A 164 7.81 6.53 16.84
C GLU A 164 8.81 6.97 15.77
N THR A 165 8.93 6.25 14.65
CA THR A 165 9.83 6.62 13.55
C THR A 165 9.20 7.71 12.67
N TYR A 166 7.96 7.51 12.22
CA TYR A 166 7.29 8.47 11.36
C TYR A 166 6.48 9.50 12.16
N LYS A 167 6.68 10.78 11.86
CA LYS A 167 6.13 11.90 12.65
C LYS A 167 4.87 12.52 12.04
N GLY A 168 4.58 12.24 10.77
CA GLY A 168 3.36 12.70 10.09
C GLY A 168 2.14 11.81 10.37
N VAL A 169 1.10 11.98 9.55
CA VAL A 169 -0.15 11.20 9.64
C VAL A 169 0.09 9.74 9.22
N LEU A 170 -0.17 8.78 10.09
CA LEU A 170 0.03 7.35 9.85
C LEU A 170 -1.31 6.62 9.74
N LEU A 171 -1.53 5.98 8.59
CA LEU A 171 -2.68 5.11 8.34
C LEU A 171 -2.27 3.65 8.56
N ALA A 172 -3.04 2.91 9.34
CA ALA A 172 -2.90 1.45 9.45
C ALA A 172 -3.92 0.73 8.56
N ALA A 173 -3.54 -0.40 7.98
CA ALA A 173 -4.44 -1.16 7.12
C ALA A 173 -4.27 -2.67 7.28
N SER A 174 -5.19 -3.42 6.68
CA SER A 174 -5.30 -4.88 6.71
C SER A 174 -5.91 -5.46 7.99
N GLY A 175 -6.97 -6.25 7.80
CA GLY A 175 -7.55 -7.12 8.82
C GLY A 175 -8.23 -6.40 9.99
N PHE A 176 -8.47 -5.09 9.87
CA PHE A 176 -9.20 -4.33 10.89
C PHE A 176 -10.71 -4.58 10.79
N ASP A 177 -11.30 -4.82 11.96
CA ASP A 177 -12.73 -4.64 12.21
C ASP A 177 -12.96 -3.34 12.98
N ARG A 178 -14.22 -3.05 13.37
CA ARG A 178 -14.56 -1.85 14.12
C ARG A 178 -13.77 -1.74 15.44
N GLN A 179 -13.72 -2.81 16.22
CA GLN A 179 -13.14 -2.79 17.57
C GLN A 179 -11.63 -2.54 17.50
N SER A 180 -10.93 -3.33 16.70
CA SER A 180 -9.48 -3.19 16.51
C SER A 180 -9.09 -1.88 15.82
N ALA A 181 -9.96 -1.32 14.97
CA ALA A 181 -9.73 -0.01 14.36
C ALA A 181 -9.84 1.15 15.36
N VAL A 182 -10.85 1.11 16.24
CA VAL A 182 -10.98 2.10 17.32
C VAL A 182 -9.79 2.00 18.27
N GLN A 183 -9.44 0.77 18.68
CA GLN A 183 -8.34 0.54 19.63
C GLN A 183 -7.00 1.10 19.14
N ILE A 184 -6.61 0.86 17.88
CA ILE A 184 -5.29 1.31 17.38
C ILE A 184 -5.18 2.83 17.27
N VAL A 185 -6.31 3.51 17.09
CA VAL A 185 -6.38 4.97 17.07
C VAL A 185 -6.37 5.54 18.48
N GLU A 186 -7.17 4.97 19.40
CA GLU A 186 -7.23 5.42 20.80
C GLU A 186 -5.89 5.26 21.54
N GLU A 187 -5.10 4.25 21.20
CA GLU A 187 -3.76 4.07 21.76
C GLU A 187 -2.68 4.95 21.09
N GLY A 188 -3.05 5.72 20.05
CA GLY A 188 -2.13 6.62 19.33
C GLY A 188 -1.15 5.93 18.39
N ALA A 189 -1.36 4.65 18.06
CA ALA A 189 -0.47 3.90 17.17
C ALA A 189 -0.70 4.19 15.68
N ALA A 190 -1.90 4.69 15.32
CA ALA A 190 -2.23 5.19 13.98
C ALA A 190 -3.22 6.35 14.11
N ASP A 191 -3.22 7.26 13.14
CA ASP A 191 -4.14 8.41 13.10
C ASP A 191 -5.46 8.05 12.41
N ALA A 192 -5.43 7.06 11.51
CA ALA A 192 -6.61 6.53 10.85
C ALA A 192 -6.40 5.06 10.42
N VAL A 193 -7.50 4.39 10.06
CA VAL A 193 -7.49 3.00 9.62
C VAL A 193 -8.16 2.85 8.26
N ALA A 194 -7.44 2.28 7.29
CA ALA A 194 -7.96 1.95 5.98
C ALA A 194 -8.55 0.52 5.95
N ILE A 195 -9.77 0.39 5.42
CA ILE A 195 -10.49 -0.88 5.34
C ILE A 195 -10.81 -1.19 3.88
N GLY A 196 -10.37 -2.35 3.38
CA GLY A 196 -10.61 -2.78 2.01
C GLY A 196 -11.85 -3.66 1.87
N ARG A 197 -11.70 -4.96 2.19
CA ARG A 197 -12.72 -6.00 1.95
C ARG A 197 -14.12 -5.65 2.44
N HIS A 198 -14.26 -5.13 3.66
CA HIS A 198 -15.58 -4.75 4.16
C HIS A 198 -16.15 -3.50 3.49
N PHE A 199 -15.32 -2.61 2.94
CA PHE A 199 -15.82 -1.49 2.16
C PHE A 199 -16.36 -1.93 0.80
N ILE A 200 -15.82 -3.00 0.20
CA ILE A 200 -16.38 -3.62 -1.01
C ILE A 200 -17.85 -4.00 -0.77
N SER A 201 -18.14 -4.71 0.32
CA SER A 201 -19.50 -5.18 0.62
C SER A 201 -20.39 -4.19 1.37
N ASN A 202 -19.85 -3.07 1.83
CA ASN A 202 -20.56 -2.09 2.65
C ASN A 202 -20.19 -0.67 2.19
N PRO A 203 -20.91 -0.10 1.20
CA PRO A 203 -20.67 1.28 0.78
C PRO A 203 -20.97 2.30 1.90
N ASP A 204 -21.75 1.89 2.91
CA ASP A 204 -22.09 2.66 4.11
C ASP A 204 -21.31 2.22 5.37
N LEU A 205 -20.14 1.57 5.21
CA LEU A 205 -19.35 0.97 6.30
C LEU A 205 -19.12 1.93 7.47
N VAL A 206 -18.74 3.18 7.19
CA VAL A 206 -18.48 4.20 8.22
C VAL A 206 -19.71 4.40 9.10
N ARG A 207 -20.90 4.50 8.49
CA ARG A 207 -22.15 4.67 9.25
C ARG A 207 -22.48 3.46 10.09
N ARG A 208 -22.22 2.25 9.56
CA ARG A 208 -22.39 1.01 10.33
C ARG A 208 -21.47 0.98 11.54
N PHE A 209 -20.22 1.38 11.38
CA PHE A 209 -19.26 1.45 12.47
C PHE A 209 -19.68 2.47 13.53
N GLN A 210 -20.12 3.67 13.13
CA GLN A 210 -20.63 4.68 14.06
C GLN A 210 -21.83 4.18 14.88
N LEU A 211 -22.75 3.44 14.23
CA LEU A 211 -23.97 2.94 14.85
C LEU A 211 -23.84 1.54 15.46
N ASN A 212 -22.64 0.95 15.44
CA ASN A 212 -22.39 -0.43 15.82
C ASN A 212 -23.37 -1.43 15.16
N LYS A 213 -23.59 -1.28 13.85
CA LYS A 213 -24.46 -2.14 13.04
C LYS A 213 -23.66 -3.29 12.41
N PRO A 214 -24.31 -4.44 12.14
CA PRO A 214 -23.69 -5.54 11.40
C PRO A 214 -23.21 -5.09 10.01
N VAL A 215 -22.12 -5.69 9.55
CA VAL A 215 -21.59 -5.51 8.19
C VAL A 215 -22.06 -6.67 7.31
N ASN A 216 -22.23 -6.40 6.02
CA ASN A 216 -22.47 -7.42 5.01
C ASN A 216 -21.20 -8.25 4.82
N ASP A 217 -21.37 -9.55 4.60
CA ASP A 217 -20.30 -10.42 4.13
C ASP A 217 -19.84 -9.98 2.73
N TYR A 218 -18.54 -10.13 2.47
CA TYR A 218 -17.97 -9.90 1.15
C TYR A 218 -17.85 -11.23 0.39
N ASP A 219 -17.98 -11.15 -0.94
CA ASP A 219 -17.83 -12.30 -1.82
C ASP A 219 -16.49 -12.18 -2.57
N THR A 220 -15.55 -13.07 -2.25
CA THR A 220 -14.21 -13.04 -2.86
C THR A 220 -14.19 -13.46 -4.33
N ASP A 221 -15.23 -14.18 -4.79
CA ASP A 221 -15.29 -14.66 -6.16
C ASP A 221 -15.64 -13.54 -7.15
N THR A 222 -16.13 -12.40 -6.64
CA THR A 222 -16.52 -11.22 -7.42
C THR A 222 -15.56 -10.04 -7.29
N PHE A 223 -14.43 -10.18 -6.57
CA PHE A 223 -13.46 -9.09 -6.40
C PHE A 223 -12.77 -8.64 -7.69
N TYR A 224 -12.58 -9.54 -8.64
CA TYR A 224 -11.84 -9.26 -9.87
C TYR A 224 -12.64 -9.73 -11.08
N LEU A 225 -12.87 -8.80 -12.02
CA LEU A 225 -13.60 -9.03 -13.28
C LEU A 225 -15.07 -9.39 -13.03
N GLY A 226 -16.00 -8.60 -13.58
CA GLY A 226 -17.42 -8.84 -13.36
C GLY A 226 -18.28 -7.72 -13.93
N ASP A 227 -19.59 -7.85 -13.71
CA ASP A 227 -20.59 -6.82 -13.98
C ASP A 227 -20.94 -6.08 -12.66
N ALA A 228 -22.20 -5.68 -12.49
CA ALA A 228 -22.66 -5.01 -11.28
C ALA A 228 -22.62 -5.91 -10.01
N ARG A 229 -22.60 -7.25 -10.18
CA ARG A 229 -22.69 -8.22 -9.09
C ARG A 229 -21.42 -8.27 -8.25
N GLY A 230 -21.56 -8.04 -6.94
CA GLY A 230 -20.42 -7.96 -6.02
C GLY A 230 -19.61 -6.67 -6.17
N TYR A 231 -20.18 -5.66 -6.83
CA TYR A 231 -19.53 -4.36 -7.03
C TYR A 231 -20.45 -3.20 -6.63
N THR A 232 -21.61 -3.05 -7.29
CA THR A 232 -22.56 -1.94 -7.05
C THR A 232 -23.89 -2.39 -6.47
N ASP A 233 -24.11 -3.69 -6.26
CA ASP A 233 -25.38 -4.28 -5.84
C ASP A 233 -25.45 -4.63 -4.34
N TYR A 234 -24.40 -4.34 -3.57
CA TYR A 234 -24.42 -4.53 -2.12
C TYR A 234 -25.45 -3.64 -1.40
N ASN A 235 -26.24 -4.27 -0.52
CA ASN A 235 -27.40 -3.66 0.11
C ASN A 235 -27.05 -2.73 1.29
N THR A 236 -27.66 -1.53 1.32
CA THR A 236 -27.54 -0.52 2.40
C THR A 236 -28.73 -0.47 3.36
N ARG A 237 -29.76 -1.30 3.16
CA ARG A 237 -31.04 -1.21 3.88
C ARG A 237 -30.93 -1.40 5.41
N SER A 238 -29.92 -2.11 5.91
CA SER A 238 -29.72 -2.31 7.36
C SER A 238 -29.36 -1.02 8.13
N CYS A 239 -28.98 0.06 7.42
CA CYS A 239 -28.69 1.37 8.00
C CYS A 239 -29.83 2.39 7.85
N ARG A 240 -30.99 2.01 7.28
CA ARG A 240 -32.17 2.89 7.28
C ARG A 240 -32.71 3.00 8.71
N THR A 241 -32.61 4.19 9.30
CA THR A 241 -33.40 4.53 10.48
C THR A 241 -34.88 4.37 10.11
N SER A 242 -35.64 3.61 10.89
CA SER A 242 -37.10 3.63 10.84
C SER A 242 -37.55 5.08 10.89
N ARG A 243 -38.09 5.58 9.77
CA ARG A 243 -38.79 6.86 9.72
C ARG A 243 -40.18 6.68 10.30
#